data_AF-A0ABD0TP90-F1
#
_entry.id   AF-A0ABD0TP90-F1
#
_cell.length_a   1.000
_cell.length_b   1.000
_cell.length_c   1.000
_cell.angle_alpha   90.00
_cell.angle_beta   90.00
_cell.angle_gamma   90.00
#
_symmetry.space_group_name_H-M   'P 1'
#
loop_
_entity.id
_entity.type
_entity.pdbx_description
1 polymer ?
#
loop_
_entity_poly.entity_id
_entity_poly.type
_entity_poly.pdbx_seq_one_letter_code
_entity_poly.pdbx_strand_id
1 'polypeptide(L)'
;MTYNNSVLVGNWSEERLKNEYEFKLFLRKRDRRELLLQRSRNLFSNLLKERPLAISGTFVLYGFNVQLVASDMPVKTLAGGKPQYGLALSSLVTERQVDFMQNINDGCLMTLSPITTPCCRNTFVILSAKDVSLHGDKMNYGDEFILRAENYGDPDAAPLYVRYTPEAVPGPADRMPIRLSATLDSNCRFTTMPLLPCDRLEGLGSPVKTGAKLIVKNCVADKSLCVMNQTWMQTFFGPYKLNKFLEQMKKGDLMLARFRKMGENLNKPTVLTQSSGSIEFGAKISLLAPHVPRTDPPVEGKMGLLLGGRISSNDINYSQELEDGCALMGFPDLQPTERSTFVITSADYCNRDGEPLKYNQEFLLTLSSSLSRKPLYVRYDPNPIPGLYGMYPLYLSKHAVSNTRWRVLPVQGPNITRFEQEGKPISVNTDVVINHCATNVNLGINIGCWVMGFYGKICAPLMKTTLDVYGKEKPNNIWQIYIPIAS
;
A
#
# COMPACT_ATOMS: atom_id res chain seq x y z
N MET A 1 28.43 -12.71 -11.08
CA MET A 1 28.11 -11.30 -10.78
C MET A 1 26.64 -11.09 -11.06
N THR A 2 25.88 -10.56 -10.11
CA THR A 2 24.46 -10.22 -10.28
C THR A 2 24.38 -8.76 -10.69
N TYR A 3 23.87 -8.47 -11.89
CA TYR A 3 23.71 -7.10 -12.37
C TYR A 3 22.34 -6.56 -11.96
N ASN A 4 22.20 -5.23 -11.87
CA ASN A 4 20.89 -4.60 -11.71
C ASN A 4 20.06 -4.86 -12.98
N ASN A 5 18.74 -5.06 -12.85
CA ASN A 5 17.79 -5.21 -13.97
C ASN A 5 17.76 -4.02 -14.93
N SER A 6 18.35 -2.89 -14.57
CA SER A 6 18.58 -1.75 -15.47
C SER A 6 19.71 -1.98 -16.48
N VAL A 7 20.55 -3.00 -16.26
CA VAL A 7 21.67 -3.38 -17.13
C VAL A 7 21.24 -4.55 -18.00
N LEU A 8 21.33 -4.39 -19.33
CA LEU A 8 20.86 -5.36 -20.31
C LEU A 8 21.86 -6.51 -20.51
N VAL A 9 22.12 -7.29 -19.46
CA VAL A 9 23.09 -8.40 -19.47
C VAL A 9 22.41 -9.67 -18.96
N GLY A 10 22.68 -10.81 -19.61
CA GLY A 10 22.10 -12.10 -19.24
C GLY A 10 20.59 -12.18 -19.49
N ASN A 11 19.84 -12.75 -18.55
CA ASN A 11 18.38 -12.98 -18.66
C ASN A 11 17.55 -11.74 -18.27
N TRP A 12 18.10 -10.54 -18.50
CA TRP A 12 17.49 -9.26 -18.11
C TRP A 12 16.04 -9.11 -18.61
N SER A 13 15.73 -9.67 -19.79
CA SER A 13 14.40 -9.59 -20.40
C SER A 13 13.37 -10.42 -19.63
N GLU A 14 13.72 -11.64 -19.25
CA GLU A 14 12.90 -12.54 -18.45
C GLU A 14 12.69 -11.98 -17.04
N GLU A 15 13.75 -11.47 -16.41
CA GLU A 15 13.69 -10.85 -15.08
C GLU A 15 12.78 -9.62 -15.10
N ARG A 16 12.85 -8.80 -16.15
CA ARG A 16 11.98 -7.63 -16.32
C ARG A 16 10.51 -8.04 -16.48
N LEU A 17 10.22 -9.05 -17.31
CA LEU A 17 8.85 -9.56 -17.50
C LEU A 17 8.29 -10.15 -16.20
N LYS A 18 9.12 -10.89 -15.45
CA LYS A 18 8.74 -11.43 -14.14
C LYS A 18 8.39 -10.31 -13.17
N ASN A 19 9.22 -9.28 -13.06
CA ASN A 19 8.96 -8.13 -12.19
C ASN A 19 7.69 -7.39 -12.59
N GLU A 20 7.45 -7.18 -13.89
CA GLU A 20 6.20 -6.57 -14.37
C GLU A 20 4.97 -7.41 -14.03
N TYR A 21 5.08 -8.74 -14.10
CA TYR A 21 4.00 -9.66 -13.73
C TYR A 21 3.71 -9.65 -12.22
N GLU A 22 4.74 -9.76 -11.39
CA GLU A 22 4.62 -9.67 -9.92
C GLU A 22 4.04 -8.32 -9.50
N PHE A 23 4.45 -7.26 -10.18
CA PHE A 23 3.93 -5.91 -9.95
C PHE A 23 2.45 -5.78 -10.34
N LYS A 24 2.02 -6.36 -11.46
CA LYS A 24 0.59 -6.41 -11.84
C LYS A 24 -0.24 -7.19 -10.80
N LEU A 25 0.28 -8.31 -10.30
CA LEU A 25 -0.37 -9.06 -9.22
C LEU A 25 -0.49 -8.23 -7.94
N PHE A 26 0.55 -7.50 -7.57
CA PHE A 26 0.52 -6.59 -6.44
C PHE A 26 -0.57 -5.53 -6.58
N LEU A 27 -0.67 -4.85 -7.73
CA LEU A 27 -1.71 -3.84 -7.95
C LEU A 27 -3.11 -4.42 -7.83
N ARG A 28 -3.35 -5.61 -8.43
CA ARG A 28 -4.64 -6.30 -8.31
C ARG A 28 -4.98 -6.64 -6.86
N LYS A 29 -4.03 -7.19 -6.11
CA LYS A 29 -4.22 -7.50 -4.68
C LYS A 29 -4.47 -6.24 -3.86
N ARG A 30 -3.79 -5.13 -4.15
CA ARG A 30 -4.00 -3.83 -3.50
C ARG A 30 -5.42 -3.33 -3.67
N ASP A 31 -5.91 -3.32 -4.92
CA ASP A 31 -7.24 -2.79 -5.26
C ASP A 31 -8.35 -3.61 -4.61
N ARG A 32 -8.14 -4.92 -4.49
CA ARG A 32 -9.04 -5.85 -3.77
C ARG A 32 -8.84 -5.88 -2.25
N ARG A 33 -7.89 -5.10 -1.71
CA ARG A 33 -7.49 -5.10 -0.28
C ARG A 33 -7.02 -6.46 0.23
N GLU A 34 -6.41 -7.27 -0.64
CA GLU A 34 -5.90 -8.62 -0.36
C GLU A 34 -4.41 -8.63 -0.02
N LEU A 35 -3.74 -7.48 0.04
CA LEU A 35 -2.36 -7.44 0.51
C LEU A 35 -2.31 -7.91 1.96
N LEU A 36 -1.34 -8.75 2.28
CA LEU A 36 -1.14 -9.27 3.65
C LEU A 36 -1.03 -8.13 4.67
N LEU A 37 -0.42 -7.00 4.30
CA LEU A 37 -0.37 -5.80 5.14
C LEU A 37 -1.74 -5.18 5.39
N GLN A 38 -2.62 -5.13 4.39
CA GLN A 38 -3.96 -4.58 4.55
C GLN A 38 -4.82 -5.52 5.41
N ARG A 39 -4.78 -6.83 5.12
CA ARG A 39 -5.48 -7.88 5.89
C ARG A 39 -5.00 -7.95 7.33
N SER A 40 -3.68 -7.90 7.57
CA SER A 40 -3.13 -7.94 8.92
C SER A 40 -3.55 -6.72 9.72
N ARG A 41 -3.48 -5.51 9.16
CA ARG A 41 -3.94 -4.29 9.83
C ARG A 41 -5.41 -4.36 10.24
N ASN A 42 -6.27 -4.84 9.34
CA ASN A 42 -7.69 -5.01 9.63
C ASN A 42 -7.93 -6.05 10.75
N LEU A 43 -7.25 -7.19 10.66
CA LEU A 43 -7.29 -8.21 11.70
C LEU A 43 -6.82 -7.67 13.06
N PHE A 44 -5.72 -6.92 13.12
CA PHE A 44 -5.23 -6.29 14.35
C PHE A 44 -6.24 -5.29 14.91
N SER A 45 -6.82 -4.44 14.06
CA SER A 45 -7.84 -3.48 14.52
C SER A 45 -9.07 -4.16 15.07
N ASN A 46 -9.46 -5.33 14.55
CA ASN A 46 -10.61 -6.07 15.05
C ASN A 46 -10.31 -6.78 16.38
N LEU A 47 -9.15 -7.45 16.47
CA LEU A 47 -8.79 -8.25 17.65
C LEU A 47 -8.36 -7.40 18.85
N LEU A 48 -7.69 -6.28 18.61
CA LEU A 48 -7.20 -5.36 19.65
C LEU A 48 -8.15 -4.19 19.93
N LYS A 49 -9.35 -4.19 19.33
CA LYS A 49 -10.38 -3.20 19.64
C LYS A 49 -10.71 -3.27 21.14
N GLU A 50 -10.52 -2.14 21.82
CA GLU A 50 -10.71 -2.04 23.27
C GLU A 50 -12.15 -2.34 23.67
N ARG A 51 -12.29 -3.01 24.82
CA ARG A 51 -13.60 -3.37 25.37
C ARG A 51 -13.64 -3.03 26.84
N PRO A 52 -14.55 -2.15 27.29
CA PRO A 52 -14.67 -1.87 28.71
C PRO A 52 -15.09 -3.15 29.44
N LEU A 53 -14.41 -3.43 30.54
CA LEU A 53 -14.85 -4.44 31.50
C LEU A 53 -16.01 -3.89 32.31
N ALA A 54 -16.71 -4.79 33.01
CA ALA A 54 -17.72 -4.40 33.99
C ALA A 54 -17.14 -3.33 34.94
N ILE A 55 -17.91 -2.28 35.21
CA ILE A 55 -17.53 -1.27 36.21
C ILE A 55 -17.34 -2.00 37.54
N SER A 56 -16.20 -1.75 38.18
CA SER A 56 -15.69 -2.48 39.36
C SER A 56 -16.72 -2.54 40.50
N GLY A 57 -17.53 -3.60 40.51
CA GLY A 57 -18.34 -4.01 41.66
C GLY A 57 -17.53 -4.91 42.60
N THR A 58 -18.01 -5.11 43.82
CA THR A 58 -17.35 -5.97 44.82
C THR A 58 -17.29 -7.45 44.40
N PHE A 59 -18.22 -7.88 43.54
CA PHE A 59 -18.40 -9.27 43.13
C PHE A 59 -18.44 -9.43 41.61
N VAL A 60 -18.09 -10.61 41.14
CA VAL A 60 -18.27 -11.02 39.75
C VAL A 60 -19.75 -11.27 39.49
N LEU A 61 -20.30 -10.64 38.45
CA LEU A 61 -21.71 -10.71 38.09
C LEU A 61 -21.90 -11.41 36.73
N TYR A 62 -22.96 -12.21 36.61
CA TYR A 62 -23.34 -12.83 35.35
C TYR A 62 -23.78 -11.79 34.31
N GLY A 63 -23.48 -12.07 33.04
CA GLY A 63 -23.82 -11.24 31.90
C GLY A 63 -22.89 -10.05 31.64
N PHE A 64 -21.78 -9.92 32.39
CA PHE A 64 -20.81 -8.84 32.22
C PHE A 64 -19.47 -9.31 31.63
N ASN A 65 -18.73 -8.34 31.06
CA ASN A 65 -17.39 -8.52 30.51
C ASN A 65 -16.34 -8.73 31.61
N VAL A 66 -15.64 -9.86 31.53
CA VAL A 66 -14.56 -10.26 32.45
C VAL A 66 -13.30 -10.67 31.68
N GLN A 67 -12.16 -10.67 32.37
CA GLN A 67 -10.91 -11.26 31.88
C GLN A 67 -10.44 -12.33 32.86
N LEU A 68 -9.89 -13.42 32.34
CA LEU A 68 -9.15 -14.40 33.13
C LEU A 68 -7.66 -14.10 33.04
N VAL A 69 -7.04 -13.78 34.17
CA VAL A 69 -5.62 -13.40 34.25
C VAL A 69 -4.91 -14.31 35.23
N ALA A 70 -3.84 -14.95 34.78
CA ALA A 70 -2.89 -15.64 35.65
C ALA A 70 -2.01 -14.59 36.36
N SER A 71 -2.50 -14.04 37.47
CA SER A 71 -1.92 -12.86 38.15
C SER A 71 -0.47 -13.04 38.60
N ASP A 72 -0.09 -14.25 38.99
CA ASP A 72 1.21 -14.52 39.63
C ASP A 72 2.25 -15.05 38.63
N MET A 73 1.88 -15.18 37.36
CA MET A 73 2.79 -15.64 36.33
C MET A 73 3.67 -14.51 35.80
N PRO A 74 5.00 -14.70 35.76
CA PRO A 74 5.91 -13.68 35.24
C PRO A 74 5.81 -13.57 33.71
N VAL A 75 5.84 -12.33 33.23
CA VAL A 75 6.02 -12.02 31.82
C VAL A 75 7.50 -12.18 31.47
N LYS A 76 7.82 -12.87 30.38
CA LYS A 76 9.19 -12.95 29.86
C LYS A 76 9.60 -11.60 29.27
N THR A 77 10.23 -10.76 30.08
CA THR A 77 10.77 -9.45 29.67
C THR A 77 12.16 -9.61 29.02
N LEU A 78 12.48 -8.78 28.02
CA LEU A 78 13.86 -8.60 27.57
C LEU A 78 14.68 -7.99 28.73
N ALA A 79 15.96 -8.37 28.83
CA ALA A 79 16.84 -8.07 29.96
C ALA A 79 16.81 -6.59 30.39
N GLY A 80 16.62 -6.34 31.69
CA GLY A 80 16.79 -5.02 32.33
C GLY A 80 15.52 -4.32 32.86
N GLY A 81 14.32 -4.85 32.63
CA GLY A 81 13.06 -4.27 33.13
C GLY A 81 12.61 -4.82 34.50
N LYS A 82 11.79 -4.05 35.22
CA LYS A 82 11.07 -4.55 36.44
C LYS A 82 10.26 -5.80 36.08
N PRO A 83 10.17 -6.81 36.97
CA PRO A 83 9.38 -8.00 36.71
C PRO A 83 7.91 -7.62 36.57
N GLN A 84 7.34 -7.90 35.39
CA GLN A 84 5.92 -7.72 35.13
C GLN A 84 5.22 -9.06 35.34
N TYR A 85 4.04 -9.03 35.95
CA TYR A 85 3.22 -10.21 36.23
C TYR A 85 1.84 -10.07 35.60
N GLY A 86 1.18 -11.20 35.37
CA GLY A 86 -0.15 -11.25 34.77
C GLY A 86 -0.12 -11.67 33.31
N LEU A 87 -0.73 -12.82 33.01
CA LEU A 87 -0.98 -13.25 31.65
C LEU A 87 -2.48 -13.43 31.44
N ALA A 88 -3.06 -12.71 30.47
CA ALA A 88 -4.49 -12.78 30.17
C ALA A 88 -4.80 -13.89 29.16
N LEU A 89 -5.85 -14.67 29.42
CA LEU A 89 -6.35 -15.67 28.50
C LEU A 89 -6.88 -14.98 27.23
N SER A 90 -6.37 -15.39 26.07
CA SER A 90 -6.49 -14.65 24.82
C SER A 90 -6.60 -15.60 23.61
N SER A 91 -7.50 -15.30 22.68
CA SER A 91 -7.64 -16.05 21.42
C SER A 91 -6.43 -15.87 20.50
N LEU A 92 -5.85 -16.94 19.96
CA LEU A 92 -4.68 -16.92 19.08
C LEU A 92 -5.10 -17.09 17.62
N VAL A 93 -4.72 -16.11 16.80
CA VAL A 93 -4.70 -16.25 15.35
C VAL A 93 -3.29 -16.62 14.89
N THR A 94 -3.17 -17.75 14.17
CA THR A 94 -1.89 -18.25 13.64
C THR A 94 -1.51 -17.58 12.31
N GLU A 95 -0.24 -17.71 11.89
CA GLU A 95 0.27 -17.17 10.62
C GLU A 95 -0.60 -17.53 9.42
N ARG A 96 -0.92 -18.83 9.32
CA ARG A 96 -1.65 -19.41 8.19
C ARG A 96 -3.08 -18.87 8.11
N GLN A 97 -3.63 -18.45 9.25
CA GLN A 97 -4.99 -17.95 9.38
C GLN A 97 -5.12 -16.46 9.05
N VAL A 98 -4.04 -15.67 9.07
CA VAL A 98 -4.09 -14.22 8.78
C VAL A 98 -4.62 -13.95 7.37
N ASP A 99 -4.35 -14.86 6.43
CA ASP A 99 -4.77 -14.69 5.04
C ASP A 99 -6.28 -14.79 4.85
N PHE A 100 -7.00 -15.59 5.64
CA PHE A 100 -8.43 -15.83 5.43
C PHE A 100 -9.32 -15.41 6.60
N MET A 101 -8.77 -15.22 7.81
CA MET A 101 -9.52 -14.77 8.98
C MET A 101 -9.37 -13.26 9.16
N GLN A 102 -10.49 -12.58 9.42
CA GLN A 102 -10.51 -11.15 9.76
C GLN A 102 -11.01 -10.91 11.19
N ASN A 103 -11.44 -11.96 11.89
CA ASN A 103 -11.86 -11.93 13.29
C ASN A 103 -11.65 -13.30 13.98
N ILE A 104 -11.96 -13.39 15.26
CA ILE A 104 -12.05 -14.67 15.99
C ILE A 104 -13.13 -15.57 15.35
N ASN A 105 -12.86 -16.86 15.27
CA ASN A 105 -13.78 -17.85 14.71
C ASN A 105 -13.74 -19.17 15.49
N ASP A 106 -14.66 -20.07 15.13
CA ASP A 106 -14.65 -21.46 15.61
C ASP A 106 -13.29 -22.13 15.32
N GLY A 107 -12.77 -22.83 16.32
CA GLY A 107 -11.50 -23.54 16.24
C GLY A 107 -10.26 -22.70 16.56
N CYS A 108 -10.39 -21.37 16.77
CA CYS A 108 -9.29 -20.52 17.27
C CYS A 108 -8.69 -21.11 18.56
N LEU A 109 -7.37 -21.24 18.60
CA LEU A 109 -6.66 -21.70 19.80
C LEU A 109 -6.72 -20.62 20.88
N MET A 110 -6.72 -21.01 22.16
CA MET A 110 -6.66 -20.08 23.28
C MET A 110 -5.30 -20.19 23.97
N THR A 111 -4.66 -19.04 24.21
CA THR A 111 -3.32 -18.95 24.82
C THR A 111 -3.29 -17.85 25.87
N LEU A 112 -2.18 -17.74 26.60
CA LEU A 112 -1.97 -16.67 27.56
C LEU A 112 -1.06 -15.58 26.98
N SER A 113 -1.43 -14.32 27.17
CA SER A 113 -0.78 -13.15 26.57
C SER A 113 -0.33 -12.16 27.65
N PRO A 114 0.84 -11.52 27.52
CA PRO A 114 1.23 -10.38 28.35
C PRO A 114 0.34 -9.14 28.18
N ILE A 115 -0.47 -9.09 27.12
CA ILE A 115 -1.40 -7.99 26.87
C ILE A 115 -2.63 -8.18 27.77
N THR A 116 -2.64 -7.46 28.89
CA THR A 116 -3.77 -7.43 29.84
C THR A 116 -4.78 -6.33 29.53
N THR A 117 -4.49 -5.39 28.63
CA THR A 117 -5.45 -4.39 28.18
C THR A 117 -6.72 -5.06 27.63
N PRO A 118 -7.92 -4.73 28.16
CA PRO A 118 -9.19 -5.28 27.70
C PRO A 118 -9.46 -5.03 26.22
N CYS A 119 -9.54 -6.12 25.45
CA CYS A 119 -9.84 -6.09 24.01
C CYS A 119 -10.68 -7.31 23.60
N CYS A 120 -11.21 -7.30 22.38
CA CYS A 120 -12.02 -8.40 21.83
C CYS A 120 -11.36 -9.79 21.99
N ARG A 121 -10.03 -9.85 21.94
CA ARG A 121 -9.26 -11.10 22.04
C ARG A 121 -9.24 -11.72 23.44
N ASN A 122 -9.30 -10.92 24.50
CA ASN A 122 -9.04 -11.36 25.88
C ASN A 122 -10.19 -11.04 26.86
N THR A 123 -11.34 -10.63 26.34
CA THR A 123 -12.54 -10.28 27.12
C THR A 123 -13.64 -11.27 26.82
N PHE A 124 -14.30 -11.76 27.87
CA PHE A 124 -15.37 -12.76 27.78
C PHE A 124 -16.58 -12.29 28.56
N VAL A 125 -17.78 -12.63 28.08
CA VAL A 125 -19.01 -12.50 28.87
C VAL A 125 -19.15 -13.76 29.70
N ILE A 126 -19.28 -13.61 31.02
CA ILE A 126 -19.52 -14.73 31.92
C ILE A 126 -21.01 -15.05 32.00
N LEU A 127 -21.37 -16.29 31.73
CA LEU A 127 -22.76 -16.77 31.69
C LEU A 127 -22.94 -17.92 32.67
N SER A 128 -24.11 -18.06 33.28
CA SER A 128 -24.44 -19.23 34.09
C SER A 128 -24.73 -20.42 33.18
N ALA A 129 -24.21 -21.60 33.54
CA ALA A 129 -24.46 -22.81 32.78
C ALA A 129 -25.88 -23.38 32.98
N LYS A 130 -26.55 -22.99 34.08
CA LYS A 130 -27.94 -23.40 34.37
C LYS A 130 -28.95 -22.52 33.65
N ASP A 131 -28.70 -21.22 33.62
CA ASP A 131 -29.57 -20.24 32.97
C ASP A 131 -28.73 -19.12 32.34
N VAL A 132 -28.67 -19.14 31.01
CA VAL A 132 -27.87 -18.19 30.21
C VAL A 132 -28.48 -16.79 30.21
N SER A 133 -29.74 -16.64 30.62
CA SER A 133 -30.44 -15.34 30.68
C SER A 133 -30.14 -14.53 31.94
N LEU A 134 -29.48 -15.13 32.95
CA LEU A 134 -29.11 -14.45 34.18
C LEU A 134 -28.16 -13.28 33.90
N HIS A 135 -28.53 -12.11 34.42
CA HIS A 135 -27.78 -10.87 34.26
C HIS A 135 -27.80 -10.06 35.56
N GLY A 136 -26.63 -9.65 36.05
CA GLY A 136 -26.51 -8.87 37.29
C GLY A 136 -26.47 -9.70 38.57
N ASP A 137 -26.73 -11.01 38.50
CA ASP A 137 -26.63 -11.90 39.65
C ASP A 137 -25.18 -12.22 40.01
N LYS A 138 -24.92 -12.38 41.31
CA LYS A 138 -23.59 -12.70 41.84
C LYS A 138 -23.24 -14.15 41.51
N MET A 139 -22.02 -14.35 41.02
CA MET A 139 -21.43 -15.67 40.86
C MET A 139 -20.85 -16.15 42.20
N ASN A 140 -21.16 -17.39 42.60
CA ASN A 140 -20.60 -18.02 43.77
C ASN A 140 -19.54 -19.08 43.42
N TYR A 141 -18.66 -19.42 44.37
CA TYR A 141 -17.74 -20.54 44.22
C TYR A 141 -18.51 -21.86 44.07
N GLY A 142 -18.08 -22.69 43.14
CA GLY A 142 -18.77 -23.94 42.79
C GLY A 142 -19.85 -23.80 41.73
N ASP A 143 -20.28 -22.58 41.39
CA ASP A 143 -21.23 -22.39 40.29
C ASP A 143 -20.60 -22.80 38.96
N GLU A 144 -21.39 -23.46 38.11
CA GLU A 144 -21.00 -23.78 36.75
C GLU A 144 -21.26 -22.57 35.85
N PHE A 145 -20.24 -22.15 35.11
CA PHE A 145 -20.27 -20.99 34.24
C PHE A 145 -19.67 -21.30 32.87
N ILE A 146 -19.95 -20.41 31.93
CA ILE A 146 -19.49 -20.47 30.55
C ILE A 146 -18.86 -19.12 30.21
N LEU A 147 -17.76 -19.16 29.46
CA LEU A 147 -17.09 -17.97 28.95
C LEU A 147 -17.43 -17.80 27.48
N ARG A 148 -18.22 -16.77 27.16
CA ARG A 148 -18.58 -16.42 25.79
C ARG A 148 -17.63 -15.34 25.26
N ALA A 149 -16.94 -15.63 24.17
CA ALA A 149 -16.23 -14.65 23.37
C ALA A 149 -17.18 -14.09 22.31
N GLU A 150 -17.37 -12.77 22.31
CA GLU A 150 -18.18 -12.11 21.29
C GLU A 150 -17.31 -11.67 20.13
N ASN A 151 -17.76 -11.99 18.90
CA ASN A 151 -17.14 -11.48 17.69
C ASN A 151 -17.62 -10.05 17.43
N TYR A 152 -17.00 -9.08 18.09
CA TYR A 152 -17.49 -7.71 17.99
C TYR A 152 -17.18 -6.96 16.68
N GLY A 153 -16.51 -7.61 15.72
CA GLY A 153 -16.35 -7.06 14.37
C GLY A 153 -17.50 -7.43 13.44
N ASP A 154 -18.33 -8.39 13.84
CA ASP A 154 -19.51 -8.85 13.12
C ASP A 154 -20.63 -9.17 14.13
N PRO A 155 -21.55 -8.22 14.39
CA PRO A 155 -22.63 -8.40 15.38
C PRO A 155 -23.53 -9.60 15.11
N ASP A 156 -23.62 -10.05 13.85
CA ASP A 156 -24.46 -11.17 13.43
C ASP A 156 -23.74 -12.51 13.52
N ALA A 157 -22.44 -12.51 13.89
CA ALA A 157 -21.66 -13.73 14.01
C ALA A 157 -22.13 -14.60 15.18
N ALA A 158 -22.11 -15.91 14.97
CA ALA A 158 -22.45 -16.88 16.00
C ALA A 158 -21.58 -16.70 17.26
N PRO A 159 -22.16 -16.81 18.46
CA PRO A 159 -21.40 -16.70 19.70
C PRO A 159 -20.35 -17.81 19.79
N LEU A 160 -19.17 -17.47 20.28
CA LEU A 160 -18.09 -18.43 20.50
C LEU A 160 -17.92 -18.66 22.00
N TYR A 161 -17.61 -19.89 22.38
CA TYR A 161 -17.45 -20.32 23.76
C TYR A 161 -16.05 -20.88 23.97
N VAL A 162 -15.46 -20.60 25.13
CA VAL A 162 -14.21 -21.25 25.52
C VAL A 162 -14.53 -22.72 25.80
N ARG A 163 -13.87 -23.63 25.09
CA ARG A 163 -14.12 -25.06 25.13
C ARG A 163 -12.84 -25.83 25.43
N TYR A 164 -12.91 -26.78 26.36
CA TYR A 164 -11.89 -27.80 26.51
C TYR A 164 -12.09 -28.88 25.44
N THR A 165 -11.07 -29.16 24.63
CA THR A 165 -11.16 -30.21 23.61
C THR A 165 -10.34 -31.42 24.09
N PRO A 166 -10.97 -32.47 24.66
CA PRO A 166 -10.27 -33.70 24.98
C PRO A 166 -9.81 -34.40 23.70
N GLU A 167 -8.63 -34.99 23.71
CA GLU A 167 -8.18 -35.83 22.61
C GLU A 167 -8.51 -37.31 22.87
N ALA A 168 -8.89 -38.02 21.81
CA ALA A 168 -9.17 -39.45 21.85
C ALA A 168 -7.89 -40.32 21.92
N VAL A 169 -6.70 -39.73 21.75
CA VAL A 169 -5.40 -40.44 21.68
C VAL A 169 -4.39 -39.72 22.57
N PRO A 170 -3.52 -40.44 23.32
CA PRO A 170 -2.44 -39.82 24.09
C PRO A 170 -1.49 -39.03 23.16
N GLY A 171 -1.56 -37.70 23.24
CA GLY A 171 -0.69 -36.78 22.50
C GLY A 171 0.44 -36.20 23.35
N PRO A 172 1.46 -35.58 22.74
CA PRO A 172 2.56 -34.93 23.45
C PRO A 172 2.08 -33.80 24.40
N ALA A 173 2.85 -33.58 25.48
CA ALA A 173 2.53 -32.67 26.58
C ALA A 173 2.37 -31.17 26.17
N ASP A 174 2.88 -30.79 24.99
CA ASP A 174 2.85 -29.40 24.48
C ASP A 174 1.55 -29.04 23.72
N ARG A 175 0.51 -29.87 23.78
CA ARG A 175 -0.75 -29.59 23.10
C ARG A 175 -1.59 -28.58 23.87
N MET A 176 -2.15 -27.61 23.15
CA MET A 176 -3.06 -26.57 23.67
C MET A 176 -4.52 -27.04 23.58
N PRO A 177 -5.15 -27.46 24.69
CA PRO A 177 -6.47 -28.11 24.64
C PRO A 177 -7.63 -27.12 24.63
N ILE A 178 -7.39 -25.83 24.89
CA ILE A 178 -8.43 -24.81 24.97
C ILE A 178 -8.59 -24.13 23.61
N ARG A 179 -9.84 -24.08 23.14
CA ARG A 179 -10.22 -23.47 21.85
C ARG A 179 -11.49 -22.65 22.00
N LEU A 180 -11.72 -21.74 21.08
CA LEU A 180 -13.05 -21.16 20.87
C LEU A 180 -13.89 -22.13 20.04
N SER A 181 -15.15 -22.28 20.41
CA SER A 181 -16.08 -23.10 19.65
C SER A 181 -17.45 -22.46 19.52
N ALA A 182 -18.08 -22.58 18.35
CA ALA A 182 -19.47 -22.18 18.14
C ALA A 182 -20.47 -23.15 18.78
N THR A 183 -20.04 -24.38 19.09
CA THR A 183 -20.90 -25.38 19.73
C THR A 183 -20.85 -25.24 21.24
N LEU A 184 -22.01 -24.98 21.85
CA LEU A 184 -22.19 -24.98 23.30
C LEU A 184 -22.40 -26.42 23.78
N ASP A 185 -21.37 -27.04 24.35
CA ASP A 185 -21.42 -28.40 24.89
C ASP A 185 -20.98 -28.46 26.36
N SER A 186 -21.01 -29.64 26.95
CA SER A 186 -20.58 -29.86 28.34
C SER A 186 -19.11 -29.48 28.57
N ASN A 187 -18.27 -29.56 27.54
CA ASN A 187 -16.86 -29.19 27.64
C ASN A 187 -16.62 -27.68 27.67
N CYS A 188 -17.65 -26.86 27.46
CA CYS A 188 -17.62 -25.42 27.65
C CYS A 188 -17.90 -24.99 29.10
N ARG A 189 -18.25 -25.93 29.98
CA ARG A 189 -18.58 -25.64 31.39
C ARG A 189 -17.34 -25.62 32.27
N PHE A 190 -17.21 -24.55 33.04
CA PHE A 190 -16.15 -24.36 34.03
C PHE A 190 -16.75 -24.08 35.40
N THR A 191 -15.97 -24.33 36.45
CA THR A 191 -16.32 -23.99 37.82
C THR A 191 -15.12 -23.35 38.52
N THR A 192 -15.38 -22.58 39.57
CA THR A 192 -14.36 -21.91 40.38
C THR A 192 -14.22 -22.59 41.74
N MET A 193 -13.00 -22.65 42.25
CA MET A 193 -12.69 -23.12 43.60
C MET A 193 -11.77 -22.12 44.31
N PRO A 194 -11.89 -21.98 45.64
CA PRO A 194 -10.91 -21.25 46.44
C PRO A 194 -9.50 -21.77 46.22
N LEU A 195 -8.52 -20.85 46.21
CA LEU A 195 -7.11 -21.17 45.97
C LEU A 195 -6.55 -22.12 47.05
N LEU A 196 -6.80 -21.79 48.32
CA LEU A 196 -6.30 -22.54 49.46
C LEU A 196 -7.15 -23.81 49.70
N PRO A 197 -6.53 -25.00 49.89
CA PRO A 197 -7.27 -26.24 50.12
C PRO A 197 -8.20 -26.23 51.34
N CYS A 198 -7.79 -25.57 52.44
CA CYS A 198 -8.58 -25.47 53.67
C CYS A 198 -9.92 -24.76 53.47
N ASP A 199 -9.95 -23.76 52.59
CA ASP A 199 -11.13 -22.91 52.38
C ASP A 199 -12.10 -23.51 51.35
N ARG A 200 -11.78 -24.66 50.73
CA ARG A 200 -12.58 -25.20 49.62
C ARG A 200 -13.97 -25.66 50.04
N LEU A 201 -14.08 -26.24 51.23
CA LEU A 201 -15.36 -26.72 51.77
C LEU A 201 -16.19 -25.56 52.32
N GLU A 202 -15.57 -24.67 53.09
CA GLU A 202 -16.24 -23.54 53.75
C GLU A 202 -16.57 -22.39 52.79
N GLY A 203 -15.75 -22.21 51.74
CA GLY A 203 -15.92 -21.15 50.75
C GLY A 203 -16.88 -21.50 49.61
N LEU A 204 -17.31 -22.76 49.49
CA LEU A 204 -18.26 -23.18 48.45
C LEU A 204 -19.62 -22.48 48.64
N GLY A 205 -20.21 -21.96 47.57
CA GLY A 205 -21.46 -21.21 47.63
C GLY A 205 -21.32 -19.76 48.10
N SER A 206 -20.12 -19.32 48.49
CA SER A 206 -19.86 -17.89 48.80
C SER A 206 -19.59 -17.08 47.52
N PRO A 207 -19.94 -15.77 47.49
CA PRO A 207 -19.81 -14.95 46.29
C PRO A 207 -18.34 -14.65 45.93
N VAL A 208 -18.01 -14.78 44.64
CA VAL A 208 -16.67 -14.54 44.11
C VAL A 208 -16.41 -13.04 44.03
N LYS A 209 -15.43 -12.55 44.79
CA LYS A 209 -15.01 -11.14 44.74
C LYS A 209 -14.24 -10.82 43.47
N THR A 210 -14.42 -9.61 42.94
CA THR A 210 -13.65 -9.11 41.80
C THR A 210 -12.16 -9.07 42.15
N GLY A 211 -11.30 -9.64 41.30
CA GLY A 211 -9.86 -9.72 41.53
C GLY A 211 -9.41 -10.80 42.52
N ALA A 212 -10.32 -11.66 43.00
CA ALA A 212 -9.95 -12.79 43.85
C ALA A 212 -9.07 -13.80 43.09
N LYS A 213 -8.05 -14.33 43.77
CA LYS A 213 -7.25 -15.44 43.27
C LYS A 213 -8.01 -16.75 43.49
N LEU A 214 -8.22 -17.50 42.41
CA LEU A 214 -9.03 -18.71 42.42
C LEU A 214 -8.49 -19.74 41.43
N ILE A 215 -8.98 -20.97 41.56
CA ILE A 215 -8.71 -22.06 40.61
C ILE A 215 -9.92 -22.16 39.68
N VAL A 216 -9.67 -22.20 38.37
CA VAL A 216 -10.69 -22.49 37.35
C VAL A 216 -10.52 -23.92 36.89
N LYS A 217 -11.59 -24.70 36.92
CA LYS A 217 -11.61 -26.13 36.56
C LYS A 217 -12.65 -26.39 35.47
N ASN A 218 -12.33 -27.24 34.50
CA ASN A 218 -13.32 -27.73 33.55
C ASN A 218 -14.18 -28.80 34.22
N CYS A 219 -15.50 -28.68 34.11
CA CYS A 219 -16.46 -29.55 34.83
C CYS A 219 -16.45 -31.00 34.32
N VAL A 220 -16.15 -31.23 33.04
CA VAL A 220 -16.19 -32.58 32.43
C VAL A 220 -14.86 -33.29 32.59
N ALA A 221 -13.77 -32.60 32.28
CA ALA A 221 -12.44 -33.18 32.31
C ALA A 221 -11.87 -33.32 33.73
N ASP A 222 -12.49 -32.65 34.69
CA ASP A 222 -12.04 -32.53 36.07
C ASP A 222 -10.57 -32.03 36.17
N LYS A 223 -10.16 -31.17 35.22
CA LYS A 223 -8.81 -30.61 35.13
C LYS A 223 -8.82 -29.10 35.32
N SER A 224 -7.87 -28.61 36.12
CA SER A 224 -7.66 -27.17 36.33
C SER A 224 -6.92 -26.54 35.16
N LEU A 225 -7.29 -25.31 34.82
CA LEU A 225 -6.52 -24.49 33.87
C LEU A 225 -5.16 -24.17 34.48
N CYS A 226 -4.09 -24.37 33.70
CA CYS A 226 -2.73 -24.09 34.12
C CYS A 226 -1.95 -23.37 33.02
N VAL A 227 -0.92 -22.62 33.43
CA VAL A 227 -0.01 -21.93 32.51
C VAL A 227 1.22 -22.80 32.28
N MET A 228 1.53 -23.10 31.03
CA MET A 228 2.80 -23.73 30.67
C MET A 228 3.91 -22.66 30.74
N ASN A 229 4.71 -22.68 31.79
CA ASN A 229 5.73 -21.65 32.06
C ASN A 229 7.02 -21.81 31.24
N GLN A 230 7.26 -23.00 30.68
CA GLN A 230 8.46 -23.33 29.91
C GLN A 230 8.32 -23.11 28.39
N THR A 231 7.10 -23.03 27.86
CA THR A 231 6.82 -22.96 26.41
C THR A 231 6.27 -21.59 26.01
N TRP A 232 7.16 -20.71 25.56
CA TRP A 232 6.78 -19.40 25.01
C TRP A 232 6.60 -19.48 23.50
N MET A 233 5.41 -19.14 23.01
CA MET A 233 5.14 -19.10 21.58
C MET A 233 5.37 -17.72 20.99
N GLN A 234 6.11 -17.67 19.88
CA GLN A 234 6.24 -16.46 19.09
C GLN A 234 5.00 -16.32 18.20
N THR A 235 4.15 -15.35 18.53
CA THR A 235 2.94 -15.05 17.76
C THR A 235 3.13 -13.78 16.94
N PHE A 236 2.22 -13.50 16.01
CA PHE A 236 2.17 -12.22 15.30
C PHE A 236 1.98 -11.01 16.24
N PHE A 237 1.43 -11.26 17.43
CA PHE A 237 1.23 -10.27 18.49
C PHE A 237 2.44 -10.16 19.42
N GLY A 238 3.49 -10.95 19.21
CA GLY A 238 4.71 -10.87 20.00
C GLY A 238 5.46 -9.56 19.74
N PRO A 239 6.09 -8.97 20.78
CA PRO A 239 6.68 -7.63 20.70
C PRO A 239 7.70 -7.50 19.57
N TYR A 240 8.55 -8.53 19.33
CA TYR A 240 9.59 -8.45 18.30
C TYR A 240 9.05 -8.41 16.86
N LYS A 241 8.14 -9.32 16.48
CA LYS A 241 7.63 -9.37 15.09
C LYS A 241 6.74 -8.17 14.79
N LEU A 242 5.89 -7.77 15.75
CA LEU A 242 5.08 -6.57 15.63
C LEU A 242 5.96 -5.32 15.55
N ASN A 243 6.96 -5.18 16.42
CA ASN A 243 7.86 -4.01 16.40
C ASN A 243 8.71 -3.98 15.13
N LYS A 244 9.25 -5.11 14.66
CA LYS A 244 10.00 -5.16 13.39
C LYS A 244 9.12 -4.78 12.21
N PHE A 245 7.87 -5.23 12.18
CA PHE A 245 6.89 -4.85 11.16
C PHE A 245 6.54 -3.35 11.24
N LEU A 246 6.26 -2.83 12.43
CA LEU A 246 6.00 -1.41 12.67
C LEU A 246 7.22 -0.55 12.34
N GLU A 247 8.44 -1.02 12.60
CA GLU A 247 9.69 -0.36 12.23
C GLU A 247 9.87 -0.33 10.71
N GLN A 248 9.66 -1.43 10.01
CA GLN A 248 9.70 -1.47 8.55
C GLN A 248 8.64 -0.54 7.93
N MET A 249 7.48 -0.43 8.57
CA MET A 249 6.47 0.57 8.22
C MET A 249 6.93 2.00 8.45
N LYS A 250 7.50 2.31 9.63
CA LYS A 250 8.02 3.64 9.96
C LYS A 250 9.18 4.05 9.05
N LYS A 251 10.04 3.11 8.68
CA LYS A 251 11.17 3.32 7.76
C LYS A 251 10.74 3.48 6.29
N GLY A 252 9.52 3.10 5.94
CA GLY A 252 9.00 3.22 4.58
C GLY A 252 9.55 2.18 3.58
N ASP A 253 10.16 1.10 4.08
CA ASP A 253 10.79 0.08 3.23
C ASP A 253 9.79 -0.84 2.50
N LEU A 254 8.54 -0.82 2.93
CA LEU A 254 7.49 -1.60 2.31
C LEU A 254 7.14 -1.01 0.95
N MET A 255 6.99 -1.86 -0.07
CA MET A 255 6.68 -1.43 -1.43
C MET A 255 5.40 -0.57 -1.50
N LEU A 256 4.41 -0.83 -0.64
CA LEU A 256 3.21 0.01 -0.52
C LEU A 256 3.52 1.43 -0.02
N ALA A 257 4.46 1.58 0.91
CA ALA A 257 4.89 2.89 1.41
C ALA A 257 5.68 3.65 0.34
N ARG A 258 6.62 2.97 -0.33
CA ARG A 258 7.38 3.52 -1.47
C ARG A 258 6.44 3.98 -2.60
N PHE A 259 5.42 3.17 -2.92
CA PHE A 259 4.37 3.52 -3.86
C PHE A 259 3.61 4.80 -3.48
N ARG A 260 3.18 4.92 -2.23
CA ARG A 260 2.47 6.12 -1.76
C ARG A 260 3.35 7.36 -1.85
N LYS A 261 4.58 7.28 -1.35
CA LYS A 261 5.55 8.37 -1.40
C LYS A 261 5.87 8.80 -2.84
N MET A 262 6.09 7.85 -3.74
CA MET A 262 6.24 8.14 -5.16
C MET A 262 5.00 8.85 -5.71
N GLY A 263 3.81 8.38 -5.37
CA GLY A 263 2.56 9.01 -5.80
C GLY A 263 2.42 10.45 -5.35
N GLU A 264 2.73 10.72 -4.08
CA GLU A 264 2.75 12.05 -3.50
C GLU A 264 3.75 12.96 -4.22
N ASN A 265 4.95 12.45 -4.53
CA ASN A 265 5.98 13.21 -5.22
C ASN A 265 5.64 13.51 -6.69
N LEU A 266 5.18 12.50 -7.43
CA LEU A 266 5.01 12.60 -8.89
C LEU A 266 3.69 13.22 -9.32
N ASN A 267 2.62 12.97 -8.56
CA ASN A 267 1.27 13.45 -8.90
C ASN A 267 0.89 14.71 -8.11
N LYS A 268 1.86 15.34 -7.42
CA LYS A 268 1.64 16.66 -6.81
C LYS A 268 1.24 17.65 -7.92
N PRO A 269 0.08 18.31 -7.81
CA PRO A 269 -0.34 19.30 -8.80
C PRO A 269 0.65 20.45 -8.88
N THR A 270 0.90 20.90 -10.10
CA THR A 270 1.82 22.00 -10.39
C THR A 270 1.06 23.13 -11.08
N VAL A 271 1.44 24.37 -10.76
CA VAL A 271 0.94 25.55 -11.44
C VAL A 271 1.84 25.82 -12.63
N LEU A 272 1.25 25.80 -13.82
CA LEU A 272 1.91 26.21 -15.06
C LEU A 272 2.04 27.73 -15.13
N THR A 273 3.01 28.23 -15.89
CA THR A 273 3.14 29.68 -16.11
C THR A 273 1.88 30.18 -16.80
N GLN A 274 1.41 31.40 -16.51
CA GLN A 274 0.33 32.02 -17.27
C GLN A 274 0.92 32.84 -18.41
N SER A 275 0.36 32.75 -19.60
CA SER A 275 0.77 33.56 -20.75
C SER A 275 -0.44 34.15 -21.46
N SER A 276 -0.26 35.33 -22.04
CA SER A 276 -1.26 36.09 -22.81
C SER A 276 -1.22 35.82 -24.31
N GLY A 277 -0.25 35.05 -24.83
CA GLY A 277 -0.24 34.73 -26.26
C GLY A 277 0.91 33.88 -26.77
N SER A 278 2.16 34.19 -26.40
CA SER A 278 3.35 33.47 -26.86
C SER A 278 3.98 32.60 -25.78
N ILE A 279 4.69 31.57 -26.21
CA ILE A 279 5.48 30.71 -25.33
C ILE A 279 6.84 31.35 -25.13
N GLU A 280 7.29 31.46 -23.88
CA GLU A 280 8.57 32.10 -23.52
C GLU A 280 9.55 31.06 -22.93
N PHE A 281 10.84 31.34 -23.04
CA PHE A 281 11.85 30.63 -22.26
C PHE A 281 11.63 30.88 -20.75
N GLY A 282 11.90 29.87 -19.93
CA GLY A 282 11.62 29.88 -18.49
C GLY A 282 10.17 29.51 -18.13
N ALA A 283 9.26 29.40 -19.10
CA ALA A 283 7.88 29.03 -18.85
C ALA A 283 7.73 27.57 -18.40
N LYS A 284 6.92 27.34 -17.36
CA LYS A 284 6.44 26.02 -16.94
C LYS A 284 5.28 25.59 -17.82
N ILE A 285 5.46 24.51 -18.56
CA ILE A 285 4.55 23.99 -19.57
C ILE A 285 4.21 22.53 -19.32
N SER A 286 3.16 22.05 -19.96
CA SER A 286 2.96 20.61 -20.20
C SER A 286 2.91 20.34 -21.70
N LEU A 287 3.38 19.17 -22.13
CA LEU A 287 3.26 18.74 -23.53
C LEU A 287 2.05 17.84 -23.67
N LEU A 288 1.03 18.32 -24.39
CA LEU A 288 -0.24 17.64 -24.63
C LEU A 288 -0.26 17.09 -26.05
N ALA A 289 -0.59 15.81 -26.22
CA ALA A 289 -0.95 15.24 -27.51
C ALA A 289 -2.49 15.26 -27.60
N PRO A 290 -3.12 16.27 -28.22
CA PRO A 290 -4.56 16.50 -28.13
C PRO A 290 -5.40 15.50 -28.93
N HIS A 291 -4.85 14.97 -30.02
CA HIS A 291 -5.59 14.21 -31.03
C HIS A 291 -5.40 12.69 -30.95
N VAL A 292 -4.90 12.19 -29.82
CA VAL A 292 -4.74 10.75 -29.57
C VAL A 292 -5.72 10.26 -28.50
N PRO A 293 -6.19 9.01 -28.57
CA PRO A 293 -7.15 8.50 -27.59
C PRO A 293 -6.54 8.40 -26.20
N ARG A 294 -7.34 8.75 -25.19
CA ARG A 294 -6.97 8.72 -23.77
C ARG A 294 -7.05 7.33 -23.16
N THR A 295 -7.73 6.39 -23.82
CA THR A 295 -7.95 5.02 -23.33
C THR A 295 -7.65 3.97 -24.38
N ASP A 296 -7.39 2.75 -23.91
CA ASP A 296 -7.32 1.54 -24.72
C ASP A 296 -8.22 0.45 -24.10
N PRO A 297 -9.34 0.07 -24.77
CA PRO A 297 -9.78 0.54 -26.08
C PRO A 297 -10.20 2.04 -26.11
N PRO A 298 -10.15 2.71 -27.28
CA PRO A 298 -10.59 4.10 -27.42
C PRO A 298 -12.05 4.28 -27.04
N VAL A 299 -12.36 5.37 -26.34
CA VAL A 299 -13.73 5.80 -26.02
C VAL A 299 -13.97 7.15 -26.68
N GLU A 300 -15.11 7.29 -27.34
CA GLU A 300 -15.48 8.53 -28.05
C GLU A 300 -15.49 9.75 -27.12
N GLY A 301 -14.98 10.88 -27.60
CA GLY A 301 -14.86 12.12 -26.83
C GLY A 301 -13.75 12.14 -25.76
N LYS A 302 -13.02 11.03 -25.54
CA LYS A 302 -11.89 10.98 -24.60
C LYS A 302 -10.55 10.99 -25.33
N MET A 303 -10.10 12.19 -25.65
CA MET A 303 -8.81 12.44 -26.31
C MET A 303 -7.84 13.15 -25.37
N GLY A 304 -6.55 13.11 -25.70
CA GLY A 304 -5.51 13.79 -24.96
C GLY A 304 -4.63 12.85 -24.16
N LEU A 305 -3.30 13.01 -24.29
CA LEU A 305 -2.30 12.44 -23.40
C LEU A 305 -1.25 13.48 -23.04
N LEU A 306 -0.87 13.57 -21.76
CA LEU A 306 0.26 14.40 -21.32
C LEU A 306 1.57 13.61 -21.34
N LEU A 307 2.64 14.16 -21.90
CA LEU A 307 3.97 13.59 -21.74
C LEU A 307 4.43 13.75 -20.28
N GLY A 308 4.98 12.69 -19.68
CA GLY A 308 5.54 12.78 -18.34
C GLY A 308 6.53 11.67 -18.00
N GLY A 309 7.24 11.84 -16.90
CA GLY A 309 8.19 10.85 -16.37
C GLY A 309 7.52 9.65 -15.74
N ARG A 310 8.13 8.47 -15.91
CA ARG A 310 7.75 7.20 -15.31
C ARG A 310 8.90 6.64 -14.49
N ILE A 311 8.57 6.21 -13.28
CA ILE A 311 9.40 5.30 -12.47
C ILE A 311 8.93 3.86 -12.75
N SER A 312 9.86 2.95 -13.00
CA SER A 312 9.54 1.53 -13.20
C SER A 312 9.33 0.80 -11.86
N SER A 313 8.81 -0.43 -11.91
CA SER A 313 8.70 -1.29 -10.71
C SER A 313 10.05 -1.65 -10.10
N ASN A 314 11.14 -1.55 -10.86
CA ASN A 314 12.48 -1.80 -10.35
C ASN A 314 13.02 -0.53 -9.68
N ASP A 315 12.85 0.61 -10.36
CA ASP A 315 13.37 1.90 -9.91
C ASP A 315 12.72 2.37 -8.61
N ILE A 316 11.45 2.01 -8.38
CA ILE A 316 10.73 2.39 -7.14
C ILE A 316 11.41 1.86 -5.88
N ASN A 317 12.19 0.79 -5.98
CA ASN A 317 12.93 0.25 -4.83
C ASN A 317 14.13 1.12 -4.44
N TYR A 318 14.62 1.94 -5.36
CA TYR A 318 15.79 2.79 -5.19
C TYR A 318 15.40 4.25 -5.00
N SER A 319 14.44 4.76 -5.77
CA SER A 319 13.98 6.14 -5.72
C SER A 319 12.46 6.27 -5.82
N GLN A 320 11.93 7.33 -5.22
CA GLN A 320 10.52 7.72 -5.33
C GLN A 320 10.37 9.08 -6.03
N GLU A 321 11.40 9.51 -6.74
CA GLU A 321 11.46 10.74 -7.52
C GLU A 321 12.01 10.44 -8.91
N LEU A 322 11.79 11.36 -9.86
CA LEU A 322 12.33 11.19 -11.22
C LEU A 322 13.82 11.48 -11.20
N GLU A 323 14.59 10.52 -11.72
CA GLU A 323 16.05 10.55 -11.78
C GLU A 323 16.55 10.33 -13.22
N ASP A 324 17.85 10.48 -13.39
CA ASP A 324 18.59 10.16 -14.62
C ASP A 324 18.29 8.70 -15.05
N GLY A 325 17.86 8.52 -16.30
CA GLY A 325 17.44 7.25 -16.87
C GLY A 325 15.94 6.93 -16.77
N CYS A 326 15.14 7.73 -16.04
CA CYS A 326 13.68 7.52 -15.98
C CYS A 326 13.03 7.73 -17.36
N ALA A 327 12.22 6.78 -17.80
CA ALA A 327 11.54 6.83 -19.10
C ALA A 327 10.41 7.87 -19.13
N LEU A 328 10.10 8.42 -20.31
CA LEU A 328 8.95 9.30 -20.54
C LEU A 328 7.82 8.55 -21.26
N MET A 329 6.57 8.84 -20.89
CA MET A 329 5.36 8.17 -21.39
C MET A 329 4.20 9.16 -21.57
N GLY A 330 3.20 8.78 -22.37
CA GLY A 330 1.92 9.49 -22.46
C GLY A 330 0.95 9.03 -21.37
N PHE A 331 0.51 9.98 -20.54
CA PHE A 331 -0.40 9.78 -19.43
C PHE A 331 -1.81 10.23 -19.76
N PRO A 332 -2.83 9.45 -19.37
CA PRO A 332 -4.21 9.86 -19.54
C PRO A 332 -4.62 10.94 -18.55
N ASP A 333 -3.93 11.16 -17.45
CA ASP A 333 -4.27 12.28 -16.56
C ASP A 333 -3.83 13.60 -17.22
N LEU A 334 -4.79 14.52 -17.40
CA LEU A 334 -4.57 15.81 -18.05
C LEU A 334 -4.29 16.92 -17.03
N GLN A 335 -4.34 16.62 -15.73
CA GLN A 335 -3.92 17.57 -14.71
C GLN A 335 -2.39 17.70 -14.74
N PRO A 336 -1.83 18.92 -14.90
CA PRO A 336 -0.39 19.14 -14.77
C PRO A 336 0.09 18.77 -13.36
N THR A 337 1.13 17.93 -13.32
CA THR A 337 1.76 17.46 -12.08
C THR A 337 3.27 17.51 -12.21
N GLU A 338 4.01 17.30 -11.12
CA GLU A 338 5.48 17.35 -11.10
C GLU A 338 6.14 16.44 -12.14
N ARG A 339 5.50 15.32 -12.51
CA ARG A 339 6.00 14.41 -13.55
C ARG A 339 5.78 14.87 -14.99
N SER A 340 4.78 15.72 -15.23
CA SER A 340 4.32 16.16 -16.57
C SER A 340 4.55 17.66 -16.82
N THR A 341 5.31 18.30 -15.94
CA THR A 341 5.65 19.73 -16.03
C THR A 341 7.11 19.90 -16.43
N PHE A 342 7.31 20.61 -17.53
CA PHE A 342 8.62 20.92 -18.08
C PHE A 342 8.84 22.44 -18.11
N VAL A 343 10.10 22.85 -18.14
CA VAL A 343 10.53 24.22 -18.35
C VAL A 343 11.31 24.27 -19.65
N ILE A 344 10.96 25.23 -20.51
CA ILE A 344 11.68 25.49 -21.76
C ILE A 344 12.94 26.28 -21.40
N THR A 345 14.11 25.68 -21.56
CA THR A 345 15.39 26.36 -21.32
C THR A 345 16.17 26.51 -22.61
N SER A 346 17.04 27.52 -22.68
CA SER A 346 17.83 27.77 -23.89
C SER A 346 18.88 26.67 -24.13
N ALA A 347 19.09 26.31 -25.40
CA ALA A 347 20.11 25.34 -25.80
C ALA A 347 21.51 25.95 -26.02
N ASP A 348 21.61 27.29 -26.07
CA ASP A 348 22.83 28.04 -26.40
C ASP A 348 23.66 28.49 -25.18
N TYR A 349 23.37 27.92 -23.99
CA TYR A 349 24.00 28.26 -22.71
C TYR A 349 23.76 29.71 -22.23
N CYS A 350 22.97 30.51 -22.94
CA CYS A 350 22.56 31.85 -22.50
C CYS A 350 21.26 31.79 -21.68
N ASN A 351 21.11 32.69 -20.72
CA ASN A 351 19.81 32.91 -20.08
C ASN A 351 18.94 33.76 -21.02
N ARG A 352 17.82 33.20 -21.46
CA ARG A 352 16.84 33.84 -22.34
C ARG A 352 15.46 33.95 -21.69
N ASP A 353 15.36 33.77 -20.37
CA ASP A 353 14.08 33.76 -19.66
C ASP A 353 13.22 35.00 -20.00
N GLY A 354 11.97 34.77 -20.39
CA GLY A 354 11.04 35.80 -20.86
C GLY A 354 11.12 36.13 -22.36
N GLU A 355 12.16 35.67 -23.09
CA GLU A 355 12.18 35.81 -24.55
C GLU A 355 11.18 34.84 -25.20
N PRO A 356 10.45 35.26 -26.26
CA PRO A 356 9.52 34.39 -26.97
C PRO A 356 10.27 33.30 -27.74
N LEU A 357 9.86 32.04 -27.55
CA LEU A 357 10.33 30.90 -28.32
C LEU A 357 9.77 30.97 -29.75
N LYS A 358 10.66 30.80 -30.74
CA LYS A 358 10.33 30.90 -32.16
C LYS A 358 10.35 29.54 -32.85
N TYR A 359 9.63 29.42 -33.96
CA TYR A 359 9.71 28.22 -34.82
C TYR A 359 11.15 28.00 -35.32
N ASN A 360 11.56 26.74 -35.38
CA ASN A 360 12.92 26.26 -35.70
C ASN A 360 14.01 26.68 -34.70
N GLN A 361 13.69 27.34 -33.60
CA GLN A 361 14.66 27.66 -32.56
C GLN A 361 14.93 26.44 -31.65
N GLU A 362 16.21 26.20 -31.37
CA GLU A 362 16.63 25.11 -30.47
C GLU A 362 16.34 25.44 -29.01
N PHE A 363 15.79 24.48 -28.29
CA PHE A 363 15.54 24.56 -26.85
C PHE A 363 15.77 23.20 -26.19
N LEU A 364 15.82 23.22 -24.87
CA LEU A 364 15.86 22.04 -24.01
C LEU A 364 14.53 21.94 -23.24
N LEU A 365 14.00 20.71 -23.17
CA LEU A 365 12.87 20.39 -22.30
C LEU A 365 13.41 19.89 -20.96
N THR A 366 13.34 20.72 -19.93
CA THR A 366 13.88 20.41 -18.61
C THR A 366 12.75 20.07 -17.64
N LEU A 367 12.88 19.00 -16.86
CA LEU A 367 11.88 18.65 -15.85
C LEU A 367 11.82 19.72 -14.75
N SER A 368 10.64 20.30 -14.50
CA SER A 368 10.47 21.40 -13.54
C SER A 368 10.97 21.06 -12.13
N SER A 369 10.62 19.86 -11.63
CA SER A 369 11.02 19.39 -10.28
C SER A 369 12.53 19.19 -10.12
N SER A 370 13.28 19.07 -11.22
CA SER A 370 14.73 18.83 -11.19
C SER A 370 15.57 20.11 -11.12
N LEU A 371 14.97 21.27 -11.42
CA LEU A 371 15.68 22.55 -11.51
C LEU A 371 16.33 22.97 -10.20
N SER A 372 15.72 22.65 -9.06
CA SER A 372 16.27 23.00 -7.73
C SER A 372 17.47 22.14 -7.33
N ARG A 373 17.81 21.09 -8.09
CA ARG A 373 18.91 20.18 -7.81
C ARG A 373 19.84 20.09 -9.00
N LYS A 374 19.69 19.04 -9.81
CA LYS A 374 20.42 18.83 -11.05
C LYS A 374 19.39 18.71 -12.16
N PRO A 375 19.40 19.62 -13.15
CA PRO A 375 18.45 19.59 -14.25
C PRO A 375 18.45 18.26 -14.99
N LEU A 376 17.25 17.72 -15.22
CA LEU A 376 17.00 16.55 -16.04
C LEU A 376 16.35 16.98 -17.35
N TYR A 377 16.99 16.64 -18.45
CA TYR A 377 16.58 17.00 -19.81
C TYR A 377 15.90 15.82 -20.50
N VAL A 378 14.90 16.09 -21.33
CA VAL A 378 14.32 15.08 -22.22
C VAL A 378 15.34 14.70 -23.28
N ARG A 379 15.75 13.43 -23.29
CA ARG A 379 16.79 12.91 -24.20
C ARG A 379 16.23 11.80 -25.08
N TYR A 380 16.66 11.81 -26.34
CA TYR A 380 16.47 10.71 -27.28
C TYR A 380 17.80 10.31 -27.88
N ASP A 381 18.24 9.07 -27.63
CA ASP A 381 19.39 8.51 -28.34
C ASP A 381 18.90 7.53 -29.41
N PRO A 382 19.19 7.77 -30.69
CA PRO A 382 18.93 6.77 -31.72
C PRO A 382 19.81 5.55 -31.44
N ASN A 383 19.20 4.36 -31.43
CA ASN A 383 19.95 3.13 -31.23
C ASN A 383 20.81 2.84 -32.47
N PRO A 384 22.13 2.62 -32.34
CA PRO A 384 22.95 2.20 -33.48
C PRO A 384 22.57 0.80 -33.99
N ILE A 385 21.87 -0.04 -33.19
CA ILE A 385 21.48 -1.41 -33.54
C ILE A 385 19.95 -1.54 -33.56
N PRO A 386 19.32 -1.71 -34.73
CA PRO A 386 17.89 -2.04 -34.83
C PRO A 386 17.55 -3.33 -34.08
N GLY A 387 16.51 -3.30 -33.24
CA GLY A 387 16.06 -4.46 -32.44
C GLY A 387 16.41 -4.40 -30.95
N LEU A 388 17.35 -3.55 -30.54
CA LEU A 388 17.62 -3.21 -29.13
C LEU A 388 16.79 -2.02 -28.63
N TYR A 389 15.82 -1.53 -29.43
CA TYR A 389 14.85 -0.55 -28.96
C TYR A 389 14.13 -1.14 -27.73
N GLY A 390 14.49 -0.66 -26.55
CA GLY A 390 13.60 -0.78 -25.42
C GLY A 390 12.26 -0.15 -25.79
N MET A 391 11.17 -0.62 -25.17
CA MET A 391 9.82 -0.12 -25.43
C MET A 391 9.65 1.40 -25.17
N TYR A 392 10.67 2.06 -24.63
CA TYR A 392 10.67 3.46 -24.22
C TYR A 392 11.84 4.21 -24.86
N PRO A 393 11.64 4.89 -26.00
CA PRO A 393 12.72 5.59 -26.70
C PRO A 393 13.17 6.88 -25.99
N LEU A 394 12.34 7.44 -25.12
CA LEU A 394 12.60 8.71 -24.43
C LEU A 394 12.88 8.50 -22.95
N TYR A 395 13.87 9.22 -22.45
CA TYR A 395 14.22 9.20 -21.04
C TYR A 395 14.78 10.54 -20.56
N LEU A 396 14.78 10.74 -19.25
CA LEU A 396 15.32 11.91 -18.58
C LEU A 396 16.84 11.75 -18.39
N SER A 397 17.63 12.76 -18.77
CA SER A 397 19.08 12.72 -18.61
C SER A 397 19.62 13.93 -17.88
N LYS A 398 20.59 13.71 -16.98
CA LYS A 398 21.32 14.81 -16.31
C LYS A 398 22.38 15.48 -17.20
N HIS A 399 22.57 14.98 -18.43
CA HIS A 399 23.61 15.43 -19.36
C HIS A 399 23.00 16.27 -20.47
N ALA A 400 23.34 17.56 -20.53
CA ALA A 400 22.98 18.45 -21.62
C ALA A 400 23.86 18.19 -22.84
N VAL A 401 23.39 17.35 -23.76
CA VAL A 401 24.10 16.94 -24.98
C VAL A 401 23.28 17.28 -26.23
N SER A 402 23.84 17.14 -27.44
CA SER A 402 23.12 17.38 -28.70
C SER A 402 21.80 16.62 -28.80
N ASN A 403 21.74 15.40 -28.25
CA ASN A 403 20.55 14.54 -28.20
C ASN A 403 19.48 14.96 -27.17
N THR A 404 19.68 16.10 -26.50
CA THR A 404 18.67 16.74 -25.63
C THR A 404 18.04 17.97 -26.27
N ARG A 405 18.46 18.32 -27.50
CA ARG A 405 18.00 19.52 -28.20
C ARG A 405 16.76 19.22 -29.04
N TRP A 406 15.76 20.07 -28.85
CA TRP A 406 14.47 20.01 -29.52
C TRP A 406 14.21 21.32 -30.25
N ARG A 407 13.34 21.27 -31.26
CA ARG A 407 12.83 22.44 -31.96
C ARG A 407 11.36 22.26 -32.26
N VAL A 408 10.63 23.36 -32.33
CA VAL A 408 9.22 23.36 -32.70
C VAL A 408 9.10 23.68 -34.19
N LEU A 409 8.35 22.86 -34.91
CA LEU A 409 8.00 23.07 -36.30
C LEU A 409 6.48 23.32 -36.41
N PRO A 410 6.04 24.18 -37.34
CA PRO A 410 4.61 24.32 -37.60
C PRO A 410 4.07 23.07 -38.30
N VAL A 411 2.79 22.77 -38.06
CA VAL A 411 2.07 21.70 -38.76
C VAL A 411 1.97 22.06 -40.25
N GLN A 412 2.15 21.08 -41.12
CA GLN A 412 2.05 21.33 -42.56
C GLN A 412 0.62 21.71 -42.95
N GLY A 413 0.47 22.90 -43.54
CA GLY A 413 -0.77 23.40 -44.10
C GLY A 413 -0.70 23.54 -45.62
N PRO A 414 -1.84 23.57 -46.33
CA PRO A 414 -1.85 23.74 -47.78
C PRO A 414 -1.40 25.14 -48.23
N ASN A 415 -1.52 26.15 -47.36
CA ASN A 415 -1.43 27.56 -47.74
C ASN A 415 -0.18 28.29 -47.22
N ILE A 416 0.60 27.65 -46.35
CA ILE A 416 1.78 28.27 -45.75
C ILE A 416 2.87 27.23 -45.55
N THR A 417 4.08 27.55 -46.00
CA THR A 417 5.22 26.65 -45.84
C THR A 417 5.85 26.79 -44.46
N ARG A 418 6.64 25.80 -44.04
CA ARG A 418 7.41 25.90 -42.79
C ARG A 418 8.43 27.02 -42.82
N PHE A 419 9.03 27.24 -43.98
CA PHE A 419 10.05 28.26 -44.22
C PHE A 419 9.51 29.67 -43.97
N GLU A 420 8.28 29.97 -44.41
CA GLU A 420 7.63 31.28 -44.19
C GLU A 420 7.25 31.56 -42.72
N GLN A 421 7.28 30.54 -41.87
CA GLN A 421 6.96 30.65 -40.45
C GLN A 421 8.19 30.60 -39.55
N GLU A 422 9.35 30.30 -40.10
CA GLU A 422 10.59 30.23 -39.37
C GLU A 422 10.91 31.56 -38.68
N GLY A 423 11.35 31.50 -37.42
CA GLY A 423 11.66 32.70 -36.63
C GLY A 423 10.43 33.47 -36.09
N LYS A 424 9.20 33.08 -36.43
CA LYS A 424 8.00 33.66 -35.80
C LYS A 424 7.79 33.10 -34.39
N PRO A 425 7.31 33.91 -33.43
CA PRO A 425 6.91 33.44 -32.10
C PRO A 425 5.84 32.35 -32.17
N ILE A 426 5.93 31.38 -31.26
CA ILE A 426 4.95 30.28 -31.18
C ILE A 426 3.82 30.69 -30.23
N SER A 427 2.59 30.52 -30.68
CA SER A 427 1.41 30.78 -29.86
C SER A 427 1.13 29.64 -28.88
N VAL A 428 0.56 29.96 -27.72
CA VAL A 428 0.17 28.96 -26.72
C VAL A 428 -0.97 28.06 -27.24
N ASN A 429 -0.97 26.79 -26.83
CA ASN A 429 -2.05 25.83 -27.13
C ASN A 429 -2.36 25.60 -28.62
N THR A 430 -1.49 26.03 -29.54
CA THR A 430 -1.63 25.73 -30.98
C THR A 430 -1.00 24.40 -31.34
N ASP A 431 -1.57 23.73 -32.35
CA ASP A 431 -1.02 22.48 -32.88
C ASP A 431 0.35 22.72 -33.51
N VAL A 432 1.34 21.97 -33.02
CA VAL A 432 2.74 22.04 -33.44
C VAL A 432 3.33 20.64 -33.56
N VAL A 433 4.50 20.56 -34.19
CA VAL A 433 5.32 19.35 -34.27
C VAL A 433 6.58 19.57 -33.45
N ILE A 434 6.85 18.66 -32.51
CA ILE A 434 8.11 18.65 -31.74
C ILE A 434 9.11 17.76 -32.48
N ASN A 435 10.25 18.33 -32.88
CA ASN A 435 11.27 17.65 -33.68
C ASN A 435 12.57 17.55 -32.90
N HIS A 436 13.20 16.38 -32.96
CA HIS A 436 14.51 16.16 -32.35
C HIS A 436 15.61 16.67 -33.28
N CYS A 437 16.42 17.63 -32.81
CA CYS A 437 17.37 18.34 -33.67
C CYS A 437 18.42 17.41 -34.29
N ALA A 438 18.98 16.49 -33.50
CA ALA A 438 20.11 15.66 -33.96
C ALA A 438 19.71 14.58 -34.99
N THR A 439 18.48 14.08 -34.94
CA THR A 439 18.01 13.01 -35.84
C THR A 439 17.00 13.49 -36.87
N ASN A 440 16.49 14.72 -36.73
CA ASN A 440 15.41 15.27 -37.54
C ASN A 440 14.14 14.39 -37.58
N VAL A 441 13.86 13.67 -36.48
CA VAL A 441 12.69 12.81 -36.34
C VAL A 441 11.68 13.47 -35.41
N ASN A 442 10.40 13.35 -35.74
CA ASN A 442 9.32 13.92 -34.93
C ASN A 442 9.01 13.05 -33.71
N LEU A 443 8.75 13.73 -32.59
CA LEU A 443 8.15 13.14 -31.41
C LEU A 443 6.68 12.80 -31.70
N GLY A 444 6.24 11.65 -31.22
CA GLY A 444 4.84 11.27 -31.28
C GLY A 444 4.44 10.26 -30.20
N ILE A 445 3.20 9.79 -30.30
CA ILE A 445 2.64 8.75 -29.43
C ILE A 445 2.38 7.48 -30.25
N ASN A 446 2.77 6.32 -29.70
CA ASN A 446 2.47 5.03 -30.28
C ASN A 446 1.14 4.49 -29.74
N ILE A 447 0.03 4.84 -30.41
CA ILE A 447 -1.35 4.43 -30.01
C ILE A 447 -1.51 2.90 -29.95
N GLY A 448 -0.68 2.13 -30.66
CA GLY A 448 -0.70 0.66 -30.60
C GLY A 448 0.08 0.07 -29.43
N CYS A 449 0.76 0.88 -28.61
CA CYS A 449 1.64 0.41 -27.56
C CYS A 449 1.24 1.00 -26.19
N TRP A 450 0.22 0.38 -25.59
CA TRP A 450 -0.22 0.66 -24.23
C TRP A 450 0.41 -0.30 -23.24
N VAL A 451 0.86 0.24 -22.11
CA VAL A 451 1.56 -0.52 -21.09
C VAL A 451 0.95 -0.22 -19.73
N MET A 452 0.98 -1.20 -18.83
CA MET A 452 0.46 -0.99 -17.48
C MET A 452 1.45 -0.18 -16.64
N GLY A 453 1.03 1.02 -16.23
CA GLY A 453 1.68 1.81 -15.21
C GLY A 453 1.04 1.62 -13.82
N PHE A 454 1.58 2.33 -12.83
CA PHE A 454 1.11 2.31 -11.44
C PHE A 454 -0.33 2.81 -11.22
N TYR A 455 -0.81 3.70 -12.10
CA TYR A 455 -2.11 4.37 -12.03
C TYR A 455 -3.05 4.00 -13.19
N GLY A 456 -2.74 2.93 -13.93
CA GLY A 456 -3.50 2.51 -15.11
C GLY A 456 -2.63 2.37 -16.35
N LYS A 457 -3.30 2.21 -17.51
CA LYS A 457 -2.61 2.13 -18.80
C LYS A 457 -2.00 3.49 -19.16
N ILE A 458 -0.78 3.44 -19.69
CA ILE A 458 -0.04 4.59 -20.21
C ILE A 458 0.49 4.23 -21.60
N CYS A 459 0.68 5.22 -22.46
CA CYS A 459 1.02 5.01 -23.86
C CYS A 459 2.52 5.26 -24.09
N ALA A 460 3.19 4.39 -24.84
CA ALA A 460 4.60 4.60 -25.18
C ALA A 460 4.76 5.76 -26.19
N PRO A 461 5.82 6.57 -26.06
CA PRO A 461 6.16 7.55 -27.08
C PRO A 461 6.75 6.87 -28.33
N LEU A 462 6.72 7.58 -29.44
CA LEU A 462 7.21 7.15 -30.74
C LEU A 462 8.17 8.21 -31.29
N MET A 463 9.38 7.82 -31.64
CA MET A 463 10.30 8.69 -32.39
C MET A 463 10.24 8.29 -33.86
N LYS A 464 9.26 8.84 -34.58
CA LYS A 464 9.05 8.60 -36.01
C LYS A 464 8.24 9.75 -36.61
N THR A 465 8.65 10.21 -37.79
CA THR A 465 7.84 11.09 -38.63
C THR A 465 6.80 10.24 -39.35
N THR A 466 5.55 10.33 -38.91
CA THR A 466 4.42 9.59 -39.50
C THR A 466 3.57 10.55 -40.33
N LEU A 467 3.54 10.31 -41.64
CA LEU A 467 2.80 11.13 -42.58
C LEU A 467 1.58 10.39 -43.11
N ASP A 468 0.54 11.14 -43.47
CA ASP A 468 -0.58 10.64 -44.26
C ASP A 468 -0.22 10.56 -45.75
N VAL A 469 -1.20 10.17 -46.57
CA VAL A 469 -1.03 10.05 -48.04
C VAL A 469 -0.77 11.39 -48.73
N TYR A 470 -1.04 12.51 -48.06
CA TYR A 470 -0.82 13.87 -48.55
C TYR A 470 0.47 14.50 -47.99
N GLY A 471 1.28 13.73 -47.26
CA GLY A 471 2.52 14.20 -46.66
C GLY A 471 2.35 15.00 -45.37
N LYS A 472 1.14 15.10 -44.81
CA LYS A 472 0.89 15.80 -43.53
C LYS A 472 1.16 14.89 -42.34
N GLU A 473 1.66 15.47 -41.25
CA GLU A 473 1.83 14.71 -40.01
C GLU A 473 0.50 14.14 -39.48
N LYS A 474 0.52 12.86 -39.12
CA LYS A 474 -0.63 12.21 -38.49
C LYS A 474 -0.87 12.78 -37.07
N PRO A 475 -2.09 12.61 -36.52
CA PRO A 475 -2.43 13.00 -35.14
C PRO A 475 -1.40 12.56 -34.08
N ASN A 476 -0.76 11.41 -34.29
CA ASN A 476 0.28 10.88 -33.41
C ASN A 476 1.48 11.82 -33.22
N ASN A 477 1.80 12.67 -34.19
CA ASN A 477 2.93 13.61 -34.13
C ASN A 477 2.52 15.05 -33.79
N ILE A 478 1.23 15.30 -33.57
CA ILE A 478 0.71 16.63 -33.25
C ILE A 478 0.72 16.81 -31.73
N TRP A 479 1.30 17.92 -31.30
CA TRP A 479 1.41 18.32 -29.90
C TRP A 479 0.90 19.75 -29.70
N GLN A 480 0.51 20.07 -28.49
CA GLN A 480 0.26 21.41 -28.00
C GLN A 480 1.18 21.65 -26.81
N ILE A 481 1.87 22.79 -26.81
CA ILE A 481 2.55 23.29 -25.62
C ILE A 481 1.47 23.93 -24.75
N TYR A 482 1.00 23.16 -23.77
CA TYR A 482 -0.13 23.52 -22.94
C TYR A 482 0.28 24.50 -21.85
N ILE A 483 -0.36 25.67 -21.87
CA ILE A 483 -0.21 26.75 -20.90
C ILE A 483 -1.61 27.34 -20.64
N PRO A 484 -2.05 27.48 -19.39
CA PRO A 484 -3.32 28.13 -19.08
C PRO A 484 -3.26 29.60 -19.52
N ILE A 485 -4.24 30.01 -20.33
CA ILE A 485 -4.37 31.39 -20.79
C ILE A 485 -4.92 32.22 -19.61
N ALA A 486 -4.26 33.33 -19.28
CA ALA A 486 -4.79 34.27 -18.30
C ALA A 486 -6.13 34.83 -18.80
N SER A 487 -7.17 34.79 -17.95
CA SER A 487 -8.51 35.29 -18.28
C SER A 487 -8.58 36.81 -18.26
#